data_AF-A0A914QTI3-F1
#
_entry.id   AF-A0A914QTI3-F1
#
_cell.length_a   1.000
_cell.length_b   1.000
_cell.length_c   1.000
_cell.angle_alpha   90.00
_cell.angle_beta   90.00
_cell.angle_gamma   90.00
#
_symmetry.space_group_name_H-M   'P 1'
#
loop_
_entity.id
_entity.type
_entity.pdbx_description
1 polymer ?
#
loop_
_entity_poly.entity_id
_entity_poly.type
_entity_poly.pdbx_seq_one_letter_code
_entity_poly.pdbx_strand_id
1 'polypeptide(L)'
;MFKYLCFLALLTFVFADPNEDYAACCTEKGVPEACSKYCTYDDPARVLKLFAYKPRDGDDECKNQEVGEKLIQCAQKGKDNRECCKAAGVGNDFDYCLDFCDGTKPVDLNDEKYNNCLTGSNQVNVKKCGKDS
;
A
#
# COMPACT_ATOMS: atom_id res chain seq x y z
N MET A 1 20.94 23.33 -41.48
CA MET A 1 19.57 23.20 -40.93
C MET A 1 19.49 21.93 -40.11
N PHE A 2 19.50 22.10 -38.79
CA PHE A 2 19.29 21.07 -37.77
C PHE A 2 17.88 20.47 -37.94
N LYS A 3 17.74 19.30 -38.57
CA LYS A 3 16.42 18.66 -38.76
C LYS A 3 16.36 17.19 -38.31
N TYR A 4 17.47 16.65 -37.79
CA TYR A 4 17.58 15.24 -37.39
C TYR A 4 17.84 15.01 -35.90
N LEU A 5 17.82 16.06 -35.07
CA LEU A 5 18.01 15.92 -33.61
C LEU A 5 16.69 15.84 -32.81
N CYS A 6 15.53 15.81 -33.48
CA CYS A 6 14.23 15.83 -32.81
C CYS A 6 13.52 14.47 -32.73
N PHE A 7 14.11 13.40 -33.27
CA PHE A 7 13.47 12.07 -33.33
C PHE A 7 13.92 11.10 -32.22
N LEU A 8 14.88 11.47 -31.36
CA LEU A 8 15.37 10.60 -30.27
C LEU A 8 14.83 10.98 -28.88
N ALA A 9 13.95 11.99 -28.78
CA ALA A 9 13.42 12.47 -27.51
C ALA A 9 11.89 12.30 -27.38
N LEU A 10 11.30 11.34 -28.12
CA LEU A 10 9.89 10.99 -27.97
C LEU A 10 9.78 9.57 -27.39
N LEU A 11 9.32 9.53 -26.14
CA LEU A 11 8.60 8.41 -25.52
C LEU A 11 9.44 7.24 -24.96
N THR A 12 10.42 7.52 -24.11
CA THR A 12 10.52 6.67 -22.91
C THR A 12 9.49 7.18 -21.91
N PHE A 13 8.21 6.88 -22.15
CA PHE A 13 7.30 6.72 -21.00
C PHE A 13 7.87 5.54 -20.23
N VAL A 14 8.76 5.83 -19.29
CA VAL A 14 9.05 4.90 -18.21
C VAL A 14 7.74 4.81 -17.46
N PHE A 15 6.91 3.82 -17.81
CA PHE A 15 5.85 3.40 -16.93
C PHE A 15 6.56 2.87 -15.70
N ALA A 16 6.72 3.72 -14.69
CA ALA A 16 7.26 3.30 -13.41
C ALA A 16 6.39 2.13 -12.94
N ASP A 17 7.04 0.98 -12.70
CA ASP A 17 6.32 -0.17 -12.19
C ASP A 17 5.83 0.19 -10.77
N PRO A 18 4.53 0.06 -10.46
CA PRO A 18 4.03 0.48 -9.15
C PRO A 18 4.66 -0.31 -7.99
N ASN A 19 5.14 -1.54 -8.21
CA ASN A 19 5.90 -2.26 -7.20
C ASN A 19 7.33 -1.70 -7.06
N GLU A 20 7.97 -1.21 -8.14
CA GLU A 20 9.25 -0.50 -8.05
C GLU A 20 9.11 0.79 -7.22
N ASP A 21 8.07 1.58 -7.47
CA ASP A 21 7.80 2.81 -6.70
C ASP A 21 7.51 2.50 -5.22
N TYR A 22 6.74 1.44 -4.95
CA TYR A 22 6.46 1.01 -3.59
C TYR A 22 7.74 0.51 -2.89
N ALA A 23 8.53 -0.35 -3.55
CA ALA A 23 9.80 -0.81 -3.01
C ALA A 23 10.76 0.35 -2.70
N ALA A 24 10.86 1.34 -3.60
CA ALA A 24 11.66 2.53 -3.39
C ALA A 24 11.20 3.34 -2.16
N CYS A 25 9.88 3.55 -2.01
CA CYS A 25 9.34 4.22 -0.83
C CYS A 25 9.64 3.46 0.47
N CYS A 26 9.53 2.13 0.47
CA CYS A 26 9.89 1.32 1.62
C CYS A 26 11.35 1.50 2.05
N THR A 27 12.27 1.50 1.09
CA THR A 27 13.69 1.75 1.35
C THR A 27 13.91 3.14 1.92
N GLU A 28 13.27 4.17 1.34
CA GLU A 28 13.37 5.56 1.82
C GLU A 28 12.86 5.73 3.25
N LYS A 29 11.74 5.07 3.60
CA LYS A 29 11.13 5.13 4.93
C LYS A 29 11.87 4.26 5.96
N GLY A 30 12.87 3.49 5.55
CA GLY A 30 13.62 2.60 6.44
C GLY A 30 12.78 1.42 6.93
N VAL A 31 12.02 0.79 6.03
CA VAL A 31 11.44 -0.54 6.29
C VAL A 31 12.60 -1.55 6.35
N PRO A 32 12.71 -2.39 7.41
CA PRO A 32 13.77 -3.38 7.51
C PRO A 32 13.80 -4.33 6.31
N GLU A 33 14.99 -4.77 5.91
CA GLU A 33 15.17 -5.64 4.74
C GLU A 33 14.37 -6.95 4.85
N ALA A 34 14.28 -7.52 6.06
CA ALA A 34 13.47 -8.71 6.33
C ALA A 34 11.96 -8.51 6.05
N CYS A 35 11.51 -7.26 5.99
CA CYS A 35 10.15 -6.84 5.72
C CYS A 35 9.95 -6.39 4.26
N SER A 36 11.00 -6.36 3.43
CA SER A 36 10.92 -5.95 2.01
C SER A 36 9.92 -6.77 1.18
N LYS A 37 9.67 -8.02 1.57
CA LYS A 37 8.65 -8.91 0.97
C LYS A 37 7.20 -8.37 1.07
N TYR A 38 6.98 -7.32 1.88
CA TYR A 38 5.69 -6.64 2.03
C TYR A 38 5.58 -5.36 1.16
N CYS A 39 6.68 -4.93 0.52
CA CYS A 39 6.75 -3.73 -0.31
C CYS A 39 6.34 -4.00 -1.76
N THR A 40 5.17 -4.61 -1.93
CA THR A 40 4.62 -4.98 -3.24
C THR A 40 3.10 -4.97 -3.19
N TYR A 41 2.47 -4.62 -4.31
CA TYR A 41 1.04 -4.78 -4.50
C TYR A 41 0.65 -6.22 -4.87
N ASP A 42 1.58 -7.13 -5.12
CA ASP A 42 1.25 -8.48 -5.63
C ASP A 42 0.39 -9.29 -4.65
N ASP A 43 0.61 -9.12 -3.35
CA ASP A 43 -0.14 -9.78 -2.28
C ASP A 43 -0.45 -8.79 -1.14
N PRO A 44 -1.44 -7.90 -1.30
CA PRO A 44 -1.81 -6.90 -0.30
C PRO A 44 -2.35 -7.54 0.99
N ALA A 45 -2.81 -8.80 0.93
CA ALA A 45 -3.20 -9.55 2.11
C ALA A 45 -1.99 -9.88 3.03
N ARG A 46 -0.75 -9.87 2.53
CA ARG A 46 0.46 -9.99 3.38
C ARG A 46 0.71 -8.76 4.23
N VAL A 47 0.49 -7.59 3.64
CA VAL A 47 0.51 -6.30 4.34
C VAL A 47 -0.53 -6.39 5.46
N LEU A 48 -1.77 -6.86 5.20
CA LEU A 48 -2.77 -7.16 6.24
C LEU A 48 -2.31 -8.17 7.30
N LYS A 49 -1.67 -9.29 6.93
CA LYS A 49 -1.18 -10.29 7.90
C LYS A 49 -0.14 -9.72 8.88
N LEU A 50 0.55 -8.66 8.49
CA LEU A 50 1.43 -7.92 9.39
C LEU A 50 0.67 -7.17 10.47
N PHE A 51 -0.53 -6.69 10.14
CA PHE A 51 -1.37 -5.85 11.00
C PHE A 51 -2.39 -6.65 11.81
N ALA A 52 -3.10 -7.58 11.17
CA ALA A 52 -4.19 -8.36 11.75
C ALA A 52 -3.71 -9.39 12.79
N TYR A 53 -2.43 -9.75 12.77
CA TYR A 53 -1.90 -10.72 13.73
C TYR A 53 -1.41 -10.00 14.98
N LYS A 54 -2.17 -10.13 16.07
CA LYS A 54 -1.68 -9.88 17.43
C LYS A 54 -0.26 -10.48 17.56
N PRO A 55 0.68 -9.81 18.22
CA PRO A 55 1.92 -10.43 18.66
C PRO A 55 1.56 -11.45 19.76
N ARG A 56 0.95 -12.57 19.38
CA ARG A 56 0.93 -13.77 20.20
C ARG A 56 2.23 -14.47 19.89
N ASP A 57 3.18 -14.25 20.79
CA ASP A 57 4.38 -15.06 20.97
C ASP A 57 5.38 -15.04 19.79
N GLY A 58 6.46 -14.26 19.93
CA GLY A 58 7.71 -14.43 19.16
C GLY A 58 7.93 -13.52 17.94
N ASP A 59 8.96 -12.69 18.03
CA ASP A 59 10.09 -12.58 17.08
C ASP A 59 9.85 -12.41 15.57
N ASP A 60 8.82 -11.68 15.12
CA ASP A 60 8.80 -11.16 13.75
C ASP A 60 9.03 -9.64 13.79
N GLU A 61 10.24 -9.21 13.40
CA GLU A 61 10.67 -7.81 13.37
C GLU A 61 9.75 -6.92 12.51
N CYS A 62 8.94 -7.52 11.64
CA CYS A 62 7.98 -6.82 10.81
C CYS A 62 6.62 -6.61 11.48
N LYS A 63 6.27 -7.35 12.54
CA LYS A 63 5.03 -7.18 13.30
C LYS A 63 5.12 -6.05 14.33
N ASN A 64 5.69 -4.92 13.92
CA ASN A 64 5.74 -3.71 14.71
C ASN A 64 4.91 -2.61 14.04
N GLN A 65 4.32 -1.75 14.87
CA GLN A 65 3.41 -0.71 14.41
C GLN A 65 4.07 0.26 13.44
N GLU A 66 5.34 0.63 13.67
CA GLU A 66 6.05 1.60 12.85
C GLU A 66 6.31 1.10 11.42
N VAL A 67 6.76 -0.14 11.27
CA VAL A 67 6.98 -0.80 9.97
C VAL A 67 5.67 -0.90 9.21
N GLY A 68 4.62 -1.28 9.93
CA GLY A 68 3.29 -1.29 9.39
C GLY A 68 2.83 0.08 8.86
N GLU A 69 2.97 1.15 9.65
CA GLU A 69 2.62 2.51 9.24
C GLU A 69 3.36 2.93 7.96
N LYS A 70 4.66 2.61 7.85
CA LYS A 70 5.47 2.89 6.65
C LYS A 70 4.95 2.14 5.42
N LEU A 71 4.59 0.87 5.55
CA LEU A 71 4.03 0.06 4.46
C LEU A 71 2.71 0.65 3.95
N ILE A 72 1.78 1.01 4.85
CA ILE A 72 0.49 1.62 4.49
C ILE A 72 0.71 2.97 3.79
N GLN A 73 1.56 3.84 4.33
CA GLN A 73 1.86 5.14 3.73
C GLN A 73 2.42 5.00 2.31
N CYS A 74 3.35 4.07 2.10
CA CYS A 74 3.93 3.82 0.79
C CYS A 74 2.92 3.21 -0.19
N ALA A 75 2.04 2.31 0.26
CA ALA A 75 0.99 1.73 -0.58
C ALA A 75 -0.07 2.74 -1.05
N GLN A 76 -0.21 3.88 -0.35
CA GLN A 76 -1.12 4.96 -0.74
C GLN A 76 -0.43 6.11 -1.46
N LYS A 77 0.89 6.04 -1.67
CA LYS A 77 1.70 7.10 -2.31
C LYS A 77 1.48 8.50 -1.70
N GLY A 78 1.11 8.56 -0.42
CA GLY A 78 0.77 9.80 0.28
C GLY A 78 -0.50 10.52 -0.23
N LYS A 79 -1.39 9.83 -0.93
CA LYS A 79 -2.65 10.36 -1.47
C LYS A 79 -3.87 9.83 -0.71
N ASP A 80 -4.90 10.66 -0.66
CA ASP A 80 -6.20 10.31 -0.10
C ASP A 80 -7.06 9.63 -1.18
N ASN A 81 -7.09 8.30 -1.16
CA ASN A 81 -7.84 7.52 -2.14
C ASN A 81 -9.23 7.11 -1.65
N ARG A 82 -9.77 7.75 -0.59
CA ARG A 82 -11.10 7.40 -0.05
C ARG A 82 -12.20 7.55 -1.09
N GLU A 83 -12.11 8.50 -2.03
CA GLU A 83 -13.09 8.64 -3.11
C GLU A 83 -13.10 7.43 -4.04
N CYS A 84 -11.92 6.98 -4.49
CA CYS A 84 -11.79 5.76 -5.30
C CYS A 84 -12.31 4.54 -4.53
N CYS A 85 -11.90 4.40 -3.28
CA CYS A 85 -12.28 3.29 -2.42
C CYS A 85 -13.80 3.24 -2.19
N LYS A 86 -14.44 4.36 -1.86
CA LYS A 86 -15.90 4.47 -1.73
C LYS A 86 -16.61 4.08 -3.03
N ALA A 87 -16.14 4.59 -4.17
CA ALA A 87 -16.71 4.25 -5.47
C ALA A 87 -16.55 2.75 -5.82
N ALA A 88 -15.47 2.12 -5.34
CA ALA A 88 -15.23 0.68 -5.50
C ALA A 88 -15.98 -0.18 -4.46
N GLY A 89 -16.65 0.43 -3.48
CA GLY A 89 -17.42 -0.26 -2.43
C GLY A 89 -16.62 -0.63 -1.18
N VAL A 90 -15.38 -0.14 -1.04
CA VAL A 90 -14.67 -0.19 0.24
C VAL A 90 -15.43 0.69 1.23
N GLY A 91 -15.73 0.14 2.41
CA GLY A 91 -16.47 0.85 3.45
C GLY A 91 -17.97 0.53 3.50
N ASN A 92 -18.54 -0.11 2.47
CA ASN A 92 -19.99 -0.39 2.43
C ASN A 92 -20.49 -1.19 3.65
N ASP A 93 -19.73 -2.19 4.08
CA ASP A 93 -20.04 -2.96 5.28
C ASP A 93 -19.47 -2.29 6.54
N PHE A 94 -18.35 -1.56 6.41
CA PHE A 94 -17.51 -1.06 7.49
C PHE A 94 -16.71 0.20 7.10
N ASP A 95 -17.24 1.39 7.38
CA ASP A 95 -16.61 2.67 7.00
C ASP A 95 -15.15 2.83 7.48
N TYR A 96 -14.80 2.22 8.62
CA TYR A 96 -13.43 2.25 9.17
C TYR A 96 -12.39 1.54 8.25
N CYS A 97 -12.82 0.78 7.25
CA CYS A 97 -11.91 0.22 6.25
C CYS A 97 -11.36 1.28 5.28
N LEU A 98 -11.95 2.49 5.26
CA LEU A 98 -11.44 3.61 4.47
C LEU A 98 -10.12 4.18 4.99
N ASP A 99 -9.74 3.90 6.23
CA ASP A 99 -8.43 4.28 6.82
C ASP A 99 -7.27 3.63 6.03
N PHE A 100 -7.51 2.48 5.39
CA PHE A 100 -6.52 1.86 4.50
C PHE A 100 -6.35 2.61 3.18
N CYS A 101 -7.25 3.52 2.81
CA CYS A 101 -7.29 4.17 1.51
C CYS A 101 -6.65 5.56 1.48
N ASP A 102 -6.50 6.22 2.61
CA ASP A 102 -5.83 7.53 2.70
C ASP A 102 -4.46 7.45 3.37
N GLY A 103 -4.06 6.25 3.79
CA GLY A 103 -2.84 6.02 4.54
C GLY A 103 -2.90 6.58 5.96
N THR A 104 -4.09 6.95 6.45
CA THR A 104 -4.28 7.30 7.84
C THR A 104 -4.10 6.07 8.70
N LYS A 105 -3.36 6.28 9.77
CA LYS A 105 -3.04 5.31 10.79
C LYS A 105 -4.34 4.75 11.39
N PRO A 106 -4.62 3.44 11.25
CA PRO A 106 -5.61 2.80 12.10
C PRO A 106 -5.14 2.96 13.55
N VAL A 107 -5.98 3.56 14.40
CA VAL A 107 -5.62 3.96 15.79
C VAL A 107 -5.04 2.79 16.59
N ASP A 108 -5.51 1.58 16.32
CA ASP A 108 -4.90 0.34 16.77
C ASP A 108 -4.97 -0.69 15.63
N LEU A 109 -3.82 -0.98 15.03
CA LEU A 109 -3.70 -1.99 13.97
C LEU A 109 -3.95 -3.41 14.50
N ASN A 110 -3.86 -3.63 15.82
CA ASN A 110 -4.21 -4.89 16.47
C ASN A 110 -5.70 -4.99 16.81
N ASP A 111 -6.50 -3.97 16.49
CA ASP A 111 -7.95 -4.01 16.67
C ASP A 111 -8.55 -5.01 15.69
N GLU A 112 -9.11 -6.08 16.25
CA GLU A 112 -9.69 -7.19 15.49
C GLU A 112 -10.80 -6.73 14.53
N LYS A 113 -11.37 -5.53 14.72
CA LYS A 113 -12.33 -4.96 13.77
C LYS A 113 -11.76 -4.83 12.35
N TYR A 114 -10.46 -4.58 12.20
CA TYR A 114 -9.83 -4.41 10.88
C TYR A 114 -9.57 -5.72 10.13
N ASN A 115 -9.79 -6.89 10.77
CA ASN A 115 -9.52 -8.20 10.18
C ASN A 115 -10.24 -8.45 8.84
N ASN A 116 -11.37 -7.76 8.61
CA ASN A 116 -12.18 -7.90 7.40
C ASN A 116 -11.94 -6.80 6.35
N CYS A 117 -11.07 -5.81 6.63
CA CYS A 117 -10.91 -4.67 5.74
C CYS A 117 -10.09 -4.96 4.48
N LEU A 118 -9.16 -5.91 4.51
CA LEU A 118 -8.43 -6.35 3.31
C LEU A 118 -8.67 -7.84 3.04
N THR A 119 -9.93 -8.26 3.09
CA THR A 119 -10.38 -9.56 2.60
C THR A 119 -11.36 -9.37 1.45
N GLY A 120 -11.67 -10.46 0.72
CA GLY A 120 -12.69 -10.44 -0.34
C GLY A 120 -12.44 -9.38 -1.42
N SER A 121 -13.45 -8.57 -1.73
CA SER A 121 -13.39 -7.46 -2.68
C SER A 121 -12.61 -6.25 -2.15
N ASN A 122 -12.60 -6.01 -0.84
CA ASN A 122 -11.95 -4.83 -0.27
C ASN A 122 -10.44 -4.83 -0.53
N GLN A 123 -9.74 -5.97 -0.36
CA GLN A 123 -8.31 -6.07 -0.71
C GLN A 123 -8.03 -5.75 -2.18
N VAL A 124 -8.91 -6.17 -3.10
CA VAL A 124 -8.75 -5.94 -4.53
C VAL A 124 -8.91 -4.44 -4.82
N ASN A 125 -9.91 -3.83 -4.19
CA ASN A 125 -10.27 -2.44 -4.41
C ASN A 125 -9.27 -1.47 -3.78
N VAL A 126 -8.84 -1.70 -2.53
CA VAL A 126 -7.81 -0.88 -1.85
C VAL A 126 -6.50 -0.94 -2.63
N LYS A 127 -6.07 -2.14 -3.06
CA LYS A 127 -4.89 -2.32 -3.92
C LYS A 127 -5.01 -1.53 -5.22
N LYS A 128 -6.15 -1.66 -5.91
CA LYS A 128 -6.37 -0.97 -7.18
C LYS A 128 -6.28 0.54 -7.02
N CYS A 129 -6.96 1.09 -6.01
CA CYS A 129 -6.97 2.53 -5.75
C CYS A 129 -5.58 3.07 -5.40
N GLY A 130 -4.81 2.37 -4.56
CA GLY A 130 -3.42 2.77 -4.25
C GLY A 130 -2.48 2.64 -5.45
N LYS A 131 -2.62 1.58 -6.26
CA LYS A 131 -1.81 1.36 -7.46
C LYS A 131 -2.02 2.43 -8.53
N ASP A 132 -3.29 2.78 -8.78
CA ASP A 132 -3.71 3.70 -9.84
C ASP A 132 -3.58 5.20 -9.44
N SER A 133 -3.09 5.46 -8.22
CA SER A 133 -2.83 6.79 -7.67
C SER A 133 -1.65 7.52 -8.29
#